data_AF-A0A7Z9YBA7-F1
#
_entry.id   AF-A0A7Z9YBA7-F1
#
_cell.length_a   1.000
_cell.length_b   1.000
_cell.length_c   1.000
_cell.angle_alpha   90.00
_cell.angle_beta   90.00
_cell.angle_gamma   90.00
#
_symmetry.space_group_name_H-M   'P 1'
#
loop_
_entity.id
_entity.type
_entity.pdbx_description
1 polymer ?
#
loop_
_entity_poly.entity_id
_entity_poly.type
_entity_poly.pdbx_seq_one_letter_code
_entity_poly.pdbx_strand_id
1 'polypeptide(L)'
;MKKIGRWRWSYLLTPQGMAEKARLTRAYIQQSMQLYRETREEARRLLQKVKRAGYDRVQIEGDAKNDLVDVCRLTCLEQGVEVVNPVRGKEQKDKVPVLHVDGRTLSLKPPEREADAGSQMQTR
;
A
#
# COMPACT_ATOMS: atom_id res chain seq x y z
N MET A 1 26.52 18.97 -0.80
CA MET A 1 25.95 19.23 -2.15
C MET A 1 26.79 18.50 -3.20
N LYS A 2 26.18 17.67 -4.07
CA LYS A 2 26.90 16.88 -5.09
C LYS A 2 27.09 17.73 -6.35
N LYS A 3 28.33 18.08 -6.71
CA LYS A 3 28.63 18.94 -7.88
C LYS A 3 28.44 18.17 -9.19
N ILE A 4 27.84 18.81 -10.20
CA ILE A 4 27.75 18.28 -11.56
C ILE A 4 29.02 18.64 -12.33
N GLY A 5 29.65 17.67 -13.01
CA GLY A 5 30.83 17.92 -13.83
C GLY A 5 30.53 18.78 -15.06
N ARG A 6 31.52 19.55 -15.52
CA ARG A 6 31.40 20.52 -16.64
C ARG A 6 30.79 19.91 -17.90
N TRP A 7 31.26 18.74 -18.33
CA TRP A 7 30.76 18.09 -19.54
C TRP A 7 29.30 17.66 -19.43
N ARG A 8 28.90 17.10 -18.27
CA ARG A 8 27.50 16.74 -18.03
C ARG A 8 26.61 17.98 -17.98
N TRP A 9 27.11 19.08 -17.44
CA TRP A 9 26.41 20.37 -17.44
C TRP A 9 26.22 20.92 -18.85
N SER A 10 27.28 20.97 -19.66
CA SER A 10 27.20 21.42 -21.05
C SER A 10 26.19 20.61 -21.86
N TYR A 11 26.11 19.29 -21.65
CA TYR A 11 25.12 18.44 -22.31
C TYR A 11 23.68 18.74 -21.86
N LEU A 12 23.44 18.87 -20.54
CA LEU A 12 22.10 19.12 -19.99
C LEU A 12 21.47 20.44 -20.48
N LEU A 13 22.29 21.41 -20.90
CA LEU A 13 21.84 22.69 -21.44
C LEU A 13 21.51 22.67 -22.94
N THR A 14 21.88 21.61 -23.66
CA THR A 14 21.51 21.48 -25.07
C THR A 14 20.02 21.22 -25.23
N PRO A 15 19.38 21.63 -26.35
CA PRO A 15 17.98 21.30 -26.62
C PRO A 15 17.69 19.80 -26.53
N GLN A 16 18.61 18.97 -27.02
CA GLN A 16 18.51 17.50 -26.93
C GLN A 16 18.56 17.00 -25.49
N GLY A 17 19.52 17.49 -24.69
CA GLY A 17 19.67 17.10 -23.28
C GLY A 17 18.47 17.51 -22.44
N MET A 18 17.93 18.71 -22.66
CA MET A 18 16.70 19.18 -22.00
C MET A 18 15.48 18.35 -22.41
N ALA A 19 15.31 18.07 -23.70
CA ALA A 19 14.21 17.26 -24.21
C ALA A 19 14.24 15.84 -23.63
N GLU A 20 15.42 15.21 -23.58
CA GLU A 20 15.57 13.87 -23.00
C GLU A 20 15.30 13.88 -21.49
N LYS A 21 15.76 14.91 -20.77
CA LYS A 21 15.47 15.05 -19.34
C LYS A 21 13.97 15.23 -19.10
N ALA A 22 13.29 16.05 -19.89
CA ALA A 22 11.84 16.23 -19.82
C ALA A 22 11.09 14.93 -20.11
N ARG A 23 11.51 14.18 -21.13
CA ARG A 23 10.96 12.87 -21.49
C ARG A 23 11.07 11.87 -20.34
N LEU A 24 12.25 11.76 -19.72
CA LEU A 24 12.49 10.87 -18.57
C LEU A 24 11.67 11.28 -17.35
N THR A 25 11.60 12.58 -17.04
CA THR A 25 10.76 13.10 -15.94
C THR A 25 9.29 12.76 -16.18
N ARG A 26 8.78 12.97 -17.40
CA ARG A 26 7.41 12.61 -17.76
C ARG A 26 7.16 11.11 -17.59
N ALA A 27 8.07 10.26 -18.08
CA ALA A 27 7.96 8.81 -17.95
C ALA A 27 7.92 8.37 -16.48
N TYR A 28 8.78 8.95 -15.65
CA TYR A 28 8.80 8.69 -14.21
C TYR A 28 7.49 9.10 -13.51
N ILE A 29 6.97 10.30 -13.81
CA ILE A 29 5.69 10.77 -13.25
C ILE A 29 4.56 9.84 -13.70
N GLN A 30 4.51 9.46 -14.97
CA GLN A 30 3.47 8.56 -15.48
C GLN A 30 3.51 7.19 -14.78
N GLN A 31 4.70 6.61 -14.63
CA GLN A 31 4.88 5.32 -13.97
C GLN A 31 4.54 5.37 -12.48
N SER A 32 5.01 6.39 -11.75
CA SER A 32 4.70 6.55 -10.32
C SER A 32 3.21 6.77 -10.07
N MET A 33 2.55 7.58 -10.91
CA MET A 33 1.11 7.80 -10.82
C MET A 33 0.30 6.56 -11.17
N GLN A 34 0.78 5.74 -12.12
CA GLN A 34 0.15 4.46 -12.44
C GLN A 34 0.23 3.50 -11.24
N LEU A 35 1.42 3.35 -10.65
CA LEU A 35 1.60 2.52 -9.45
C LEU A 35 0.69 2.98 -8.30
N TYR A 36 0.64 4.28 -8.03
CA TYR A 36 -0.26 4.84 -7.01
C TYR A 36 -1.72 4.45 -7.24
N ARG A 37 -2.22 4.60 -8.48
CA ARG A 37 -3.61 4.25 -8.82
C ARG A 37 -3.88 2.75 -8.63
N GLU A 38 -3.00 1.90 -9.14
CA GLU A 38 -3.11 0.44 -9.01
C GLU A 38 -3.12 0.00 -7.55
N THR A 39 -2.17 0.48 -6.75
CA THR A 39 -2.11 0.18 -5.31
C THR A 39 -3.36 0.65 -4.59
N ARG A 40 -3.88 1.84 -4.91
CA ARG A 40 -5.09 2.38 -4.29
C ARG A 40 -6.34 1.58 -4.66
N GLU A 41 -6.46 1.14 -5.90
CA GLU A 41 -7.53 0.25 -6.35
C GLU A 41 -7.47 -1.11 -5.64
N GLU A 42 -6.28 -1.70 -5.54
CA GLU A 42 -6.09 -2.95 -4.84
C GLU A 42 -6.37 -2.84 -3.34
N ALA A 43 -5.87 -1.79 -2.68
CA ALA A 43 -6.16 -1.52 -1.27
C ALA A 43 -7.66 -1.38 -1.03
N ARG A 44 -8.39 -0.64 -1.89
CA ARG A 44 -9.86 -0.55 -1.83
C ARG A 44 -10.52 -1.92 -1.94
N ARG A 45 -10.09 -2.75 -2.89
CA ARG A 45 -10.60 -4.11 -3.07
C ARG A 45 -10.39 -4.96 -1.81
N LEU A 46 -9.21 -4.90 -1.20
CA LEU A 46 -8.90 -5.64 0.03
C LEU A 46 -9.71 -5.13 1.23
N LEU A 47 -9.85 -3.81 1.37
CA LEU A 47 -10.64 -3.20 2.45
C LEU A 47 -12.14 -3.49 2.32
N GLN A 48 -12.66 -3.62 1.10
CA GLN A 48 -14.03 -4.12 0.90
C GLN A 48 -14.19 -5.56 1.41
N LYS A 49 -13.17 -6.41 1.28
CA LYS A 49 -13.20 -7.77 1.85
C LYS A 49 -13.18 -7.72 3.39
N VAL A 50 -12.35 -6.85 3.97
CA VAL A 50 -12.31 -6.60 5.43
C VAL A 50 -13.70 -6.22 5.95
N LYS A 51 -14.34 -5.23 5.30
CA LYS A 51 -15.70 -4.79 5.66
C LYS A 51 -16.75 -5.89 5.51
N ARG A 52 -16.71 -6.64 4.41
CA ARG A 52 -17.64 -7.78 4.18
C ARG A 52 -17.47 -8.89 5.21
N ALA A 53 -16.28 -9.06 5.76
CA ALA A 53 -16.01 -9.97 6.86
C ALA A 53 -16.42 -9.41 8.23
N GLY A 54 -17.04 -8.23 8.29
CA GLY A 54 -17.55 -7.61 9.53
C GLY A 54 -16.51 -6.82 10.31
N TYR A 55 -15.33 -6.58 9.75
CA TYR A 55 -14.28 -5.81 10.39
C TYR A 55 -14.31 -4.34 9.94
N ASP A 56 -14.15 -3.45 10.91
CA ASP A 56 -14.02 -2.00 10.76
C ASP A 56 -12.61 -1.50 11.07
N ARG A 57 -11.71 -2.40 11.47
CA ARG A 57 -10.32 -2.11 11.86
C ARG A 57 -9.35 -3.03 11.12
N VAL A 58 -8.16 -2.52 10.82
CA VAL A 58 -7.09 -3.26 10.14
C VAL A 58 -5.72 -2.85 10.69
N GLN A 59 -4.80 -3.81 10.79
CA GLN A 59 -3.39 -3.52 11.05
C GLN A 59 -2.65 -3.42 9.71
N ILE A 60 -1.77 -2.42 9.56
CA ILE A 60 -0.92 -2.31 8.37
C ILE A 60 0.52 -2.67 8.74
N GLU A 61 1.10 -3.61 8.00
CA GLU A 61 2.50 -4.03 8.14
C GLU A 61 3.27 -3.75 6.85
N GLY A 62 4.43 -3.11 6.97
CA GLY A 62 5.30 -2.79 5.84
C GLY A 62 6.41 -1.84 6.27
N ASP A 63 7.39 -1.61 5.39
CA ASP A 63 8.45 -0.63 5.64
C ASP A 63 7.85 0.78 5.74
N ALA A 64 8.13 1.49 6.83
CA ALA A 64 7.69 2.86 7.05
C ALA A 64 8.23 3.86 6.01
N LYS A 65 9.26 3.51 5.24
CA LYS A 65 9.79 4.32 4.12
C LYS A 65 9.13 4.01 2.78
N ASN A 66 8.20 3.05 2.74
CA ASN A 66 7.50 2.70 1.53
C ASN A 66 6.24 3.56 1.38
N ASP A 67 6.23 4.43 0.37
CA ASP A 67 5.10 5.31 0.06
C ASP A 67 3.76 4.55 -0.07
N LEU A 68 3.79 3.28 -0.48
CA LEU A 68 2.56 2.46 -0.60
C LEU A 68 1.91 2.17 0.75
N VAL A 69 2.68 2.15 1.85
CA VAL A 69 2.13 2.04 3.21
C VAL A 69 1.27 3.25 3.53
N ASP A 70 1.72 4.46 3.16
CA ASP A 70 0.95 5.69 3.34
C ASP A 70 -0.28 5.73 2.44
N VAL A 71 -0.16 5.26 1.19
CA VAL A 71 -1.32 5.08 0.30
C VAL A 71 -2.36 4.17 0.94
N CYS A 72 -1.94 3.05 1.55
CA CYS A 72 -2.85 2.14 2.23
C CYS A 72 -3.50 2.79 3.45
N ARG A 73 -2.74 3.50 4.28
CA ARG A 73 -3.26 4.24 5.44
C ARG A 73 -4.32 5.25 5.04
N LEU A 74 -4.02 6.09 4.04
CA LEU A 74 -4.98 7.07 3.51
C LEU A 74 -6.23 6.39 2.94
N THR A 75 -6.05 5.26 2.24
CA THR A 75 -7.18 4.51 1.69
C THR A 75 -8.03 3.89 2.79
N CYS A 76 -7.46 3.42 3.90
CA CYS A 76 -8.21 2.94 5.06
C CYS A 76 -9.07 4.06 5.65
N LEU A 77 -8.48 5.25 5.86
CA LEU A 77 -9.20 6.43 6.35
C LEU A 77 -10.37 6.80 5.44
N GLU A 78 -10.16 6.83 4.13
CA GLU A 78 -11.23 7.12 3.15
C GLU A 78 -12.34 6.07 3.12
N GLN A 79 -11.99 4.81 3.35
CA GLN A 79 -12.97 3.75 3.47
C GLN A 79 -13.60 3.70 4.86
N GLY A 80 -13.21 4.54 5.82
CA GLY A 80 -13.71 4.46 7.20
C GLY A 80 -13.33 3.14 7.88
N VAL A 81 -12.15 2.60 7.57
CA VAL A 81 -11.53 1.48 8.28
C VAL A 81 -10.43 2.05 9.16
N GLU A 82 -10.51 1.82 10.47
CA GLU A 82 -9.52 2.32 11.42
C GLU A 82 -8.20 1.54 11.25
N VAL A 83 -7.08 2.27 11.24
CA VAL A 83 -5.75 1.64 11.25
C VAL A 83 -5.30 1.49 12.70
N VAL A 84 -5.14 0.26 13.16
CA VAL A 84 -4.61 -0.02 14.49
C VAL A 84 -3.09 -0.17 14.43
N ASN A 85 -2.41 0.46 15.38
CA ASN A 85 -0.98 0.29 15.56
C ASN A 85 -0.74 -0.70 16.71
N PRO A 86 0.12 -1.73 16.55
CA PRO A 86 0.46 -2.62 17.64
C PRO A 86 1.14 -1.80 18.75
N VAL A 87 0.48 -1.70 19.91
CA VAL A 87 1.05 -1.01 21.08
C VAL A 87 2.01 -1.97 21.78
N ARG A 88 3.28 -1.59 21.88
CA ARG A 88 4.31 -2.39 22.56
C ARG A 88 3.90 -2.64 24.02
N GLY A 89 3.78 -3.91 24.41
CA GLY A 89 3.49 -4.31 25.80
C GLY A 89 2.01 -4.47 26.16
N LYS A 90 1.08 -4.37 25.21
CA LYS A 90 -0.32 -4.76 25.41
C LYS A 90 -0.68 -5.90 24.46
N GLU A 91 -1.22 -6.99 25.01
CA GLU A 91 -1.87 -8.01 24.20
C GLU A 91 -3.03 -7.37 23.43
N GLN A 92 -3.02 -7.51 22.10
CA GLN A 92 -4.09 -7.04 21.24
C GLN A 92 -5.31 -7.95 21.49
N LYS A 93 -6.24 -7.53 22.36
CA LYS A 93 -7.46 -8.29 22.68
C LYS A 93 -8.35 -8.55 21.45
N ASP A 94 -8.33 -7.64 20.48
CA ASP A 94 -9.07 -7.76 19.24
C ASP A 94 -8.16 -8.24 18.10
N LYS A 95 -8.36 -9.48 17.67
CA LYS A 95 -7.72 -10.01 16.46
C LYS A 95 -8.33 -9.32 15.24
N VAL A 96 -7.55 -8.50 14.55
CA VAL A 96 -7.95 -7.77 13.33
C VAL A 96 -7.21 -8.30 12.10
N PRO A 97 -7.78 -8.16 10.89
CA PRO A 97 -7.06 -8.45 9.66
C PRO A 97 -5.79 -7.62 9.54
N VAL A 98 -4.77 -8.20 8.91
CA VAL A 98 -3.47 -7.54 8.66
C VAL A 98 -3.30 -7.32 7.17
N LEU A 99 -3.16 -6.06 6.77
CA LEU A 99 -2.80 -5.65 5.42
C LEU A 99 -1.27 -5.51 5.34
N HIS A 100 -0.63 -6.42 4.63
CA HIS A 100 0.81 -6.43 4.45
C HIS A 100 1.21 -5.76 3.13
N VAL A 101 2.20 -4.89 3.19
CA VAL A 101 2.78 -4.14 2.08
C VAL A 101 4.23 -4.56 1.93
N ASP A 102 4.51 -5.37 0.91
CA ASP A 102 5.86 -5.83 0.57
C ASP A 102 6.27 -5.28 -0.79
N GLY A 103 7.18 -4.30 -0.78
CA GLY A 103 7.59 -3.58 -1.98
C GLY A 103 6.40 -2.96 -2.71
N ARG A 104 5.94 -3.60 -3.79
CA ARG A 104 4.80 -3.16 -4.62
C ARG A 104 3.53 -4.01 -4.45
N THR A 105 3.58 -5.04 -3.62
CA THR A 105 2.52 -6.05 -3.51
C THR A 105 1.72 -5.84 -2.22
N LEU A 106 0.41 -6.02 -2.32
CA LEU A 106 -0.52 -5.98 -1.19
C LEU A 106 -1.07 -7.38 -0.91
N SER A 107 -1.10 -7.77 0.36
CA SER A 107 -1.77 -9.00 0.78
C SER A 107 -2.56 -8.79 2.05
N LEU A 108 -3.71 -9.48 2.15
CA LEU A 108 -4.56 -9.43 3.33
C LEU A 108 -4.49 -10.78 4.04
N LYS A 109 -4.02 -10.76 5.29
CA LYS A 109 -4.11 -11.91 6.20
C LYS A 109 -5.35 -11.74 7.08
N PRO A 110 -6.25 -12.74 7.13
CA PRO A 110 -7.36 -12.71 8.07
C PRO A 110 -6.83 -12.80 9.52
N PRO A 111 -7.60 -12.31 10.50
CA PRO A 111 -7.25 -12.51 11.91
C PRO A 111 -7.26 -14.00 12.21
N GLU A 112 -6.26 -14.48 12.95
CA GLU A 112 -6.17 -15.85 13.43
C GLU A 112 -7.26 -16.15 14.48
N ARG A 113 -8.54 -16.18 14.08
CA ARG A 113 -9.61 -16.72 14.93
C ARG A 113 -9.94 -18.10 14.39
N GLU A 114 -9.98 -19.08 15.29
CA GLU A 114 -10.36 -20.47 15.05
C GLU A 114 -11.39 -20.56 13.93
N ALA A 115 -10.94 -21.06 12.78
CA ALA A 115 -11.84 -21.80 11.94
C ALA A 115 -12.24 -23.04 12.74
N ASP A 116 -13.32 -22.96 13.52
CA ASP A 116 -14.01 -24.21 13.85
C ASP A 116 -15.50 -24.08 14.16
N ALA A 117 -16.18 -25.11 13.64
CA ALA A 117 -17.48 -25.67 14.04
C ALA A 117 -18.79 -24.99 13.60
N GLY A 118 -19.25 -25.37 12.40
CA GLY A 118 -20.43 -26.25 12.31
C GLY A 118 -21.81 -25.62 12.06
N SER A 119 -22.31 -25.77 10.83
CA SER A 119 -23.61 -26.42 10.65
C SER A 119 -23.41 -27.64 9.74
N GLN A 120 -23.36 -28.81 10.39
CA GLN A 120 -23.56 -30.11 9.77
C GLN A 120 -25.02 -30.28 9.34
N MET A 121 -25.26 -31.21 8.39
CA MET A 121 -26.51 -31.93 8.09
C MET A 121 -27.69 -31.05 7.60
N GLN A 122 -28.44 -31.38 6.53
CA GLN A 122 -28.90 -32.67 6.05
C GLN A 122 -29.62 -32.48 4.70
N THR A 123 -30.03 -33.60 4.09
CA THR A 123 -30.91 -33.78 2.90
C THR A 123 -30.09 -34.04 1.62
N ARG A 124 -30.02 -35.24 1.05
CA ARG A 124 -30.97 -36.36 1.04
C ARG A 124 -30.29 -37.65 0.63
#